data_AF-A0A081BP52-F1
#
_entry.id   AF-A0A081BP52-F1
#
_cell.length_a   1.000
_cell.length_b   1.000
_cell.length_c   1.000
_cell.angle_alpha   90.00
_cell.angle_beta   90.00
_cell.angle_gamma   90.00
#
_symmetry.space_group_name_H-M   'P 1'
#
loop_
_entity.id
_entity.type
_entity.pdbx_description
1 polymer ?
#
loop_
_entity_poly.entity_id
_entity_poly.type
_entity_poly.pdbx_seq_one_letter_code
_entity_poly.pdbx_strand_id
1 'polypeptide(L)'
;MMNRSRSSWWGIVVGILLIVLAGCSTTGTTPKPQPTQKPKPTVSSTAEAKKLVEIGVARLEAGDVNKAISSFQKAIKVDPKNAEAAQYLKQAEQKKAEMIDTHLKQGIKYFNSEQLEQAMTEWNKVLTLDPRHAKALDYKQRTQAQLDALKGK
;
A
#
# COMPACT_ATOMS: atom_id res chain seq x y z
N MET A 1 -14.70 27.12 13.79
CA MET A 1 -15.07 26.54 12.49
C MET A 1 -14.28 27.25 11.39
N MET A 2 -13.71 26.46 10.48
CA MET A 2 -12.98 26.84 9.25
C MET A 2 -11.72 27.74 9.37
N ASN A 3 -10.55 27.10 9.28
CA ASN A 3 -9.30 27.75 8.88
C ASN A 3 -8.79 27.05 7.60
N ARG A 4 -8.90 27.71 6.44
CA ARG A 4 -8.28 27.27 5.17
C ARG A 4 -7.37 28.39 4.69
N SER A 5 -6.10 28.26 5.01
CA SER A 5 -5.03 29.09 4.46
C SER A 5 -4.73 28.64 3.03
N ARG A 6 -4.86 29.59 2.09
CA ARG A 6 -4.32 29.53 0.73
C ARG A 6 -3.00 30.29 0.76
N SER A 7 -1.89 29.60 0.51
CA SER A 7 -0.60 30.26 0.22
C SER A 7 -0.39 30.28 -1.30
N SER A 8 -0.43 31.48 -1.87
CA SER A 8 -0.06 31.82 -3.24
C SER A 8 1.32 32.50 -3.18
N TRP A 9 2.26 32.06 -4.01
CA TRP A 9 3.53 32.77 -4.23
C TRP A 9 3.98 32.52 -5.69
N TRP A 10 4.42 33.60 -6.34
CA TRP A 10 5.13 33.73 -7.62
C TRP A 10 4.20 33.84 -8.83
N GLY A 11 4.22 34.90 -9.66
CA GLY A 11 5.07 36.08 -9.77
C GLY A 11 4.48 36.98 -10.85
N ILE A 12 4.69 38.28 -10.70
CA ILE A 12 4.11 39.41 -11.44
C ILE A 12 4.76 39.58 -12.82
N VAL A 13 3.99 39.86 -13.88
CA VAL A 13 4.46 40.70 -15.02
C VAL A 13 3.29 41.56 -15.52
N VAL A 14 3.55 42.85 -15.75
CA VAL A 14 2.63 43.97 -15.98
C VAL A 14 2.84 44.58 -17.38
N GLY A 15 1.79 45.20 -17.97
CA GLY A 15 1.86 46.33 -18.95
C GLY A 15 1.48 45.94 -20.39
N ILE A 16 0.42 46.36 -21.10
CA ILE A 16 -0.38 47.60 -21.31
C ILE A 16 -0.11 48.26 -22.71
N LEU A 17 -1.22 48.49 -23.48
CA LEU A 17 -1.56 49.57 -24.46
C LEU A 17 -1.38 49.45 -26.01
N LEU A 18 -2.54 49.62 -26.71
CA LEU A 18 -2.89 50.37 -27.96
C LEU A 18 -3.09 49.73 -29.36
N ILE A 19 -4.38 49.55 -29.70
CA ILE A 19 -5.20 49.96 -30.88
C ILE A 19 -4.51 50.19 -32.24
N VAL A 20 -4.93 49.45 -33.30
CA VAL A 20 -5.38 49.96 -34.65
C VAL A 20 -6.33 48.93 -35.33
N LEU A 21 -7.37 49.43 -36.01
CA LEU A 21 -8.42 48.70 -36.75
C LEU A 21 -8.11 48.50 -38.25
N ALA A 22 -8.79 47.50 -38.85
CA ALA A 22 -8.94 47.13 -40.27
C ALA A 22 -7.75 46.37 -40.90
N GLY A 23 -7.90 45.23 -41.59
CA GLY A 23 -9.04 44.42 -42.02
C GLY A 23 -8.56 43.31 -42.97
N CYS A 24 -9.43 42.33 -43.22
CA CYS A 24 -9.38 41.26 -44.25
C CYS A 24 -8.50 39.99 -44.08
N SER A 25 -9.20 38.93 -43.66
CA SER A 25 -9.34 37.61 -44.32
C SER A 25 -8.10 36.77 -44.64
N THR A 26 -7.85 35.79 -43.76
CA THR A 26 -7.54 34.41 -44.18
C THR A 26 -8.16 33.45 -43.18
N THR A 27 -9.06 32.59 -43.68
CA THR A 27 -9.54 31.37 -43.01
C THR A 27 -8.35 30.48 -42.66
N GLY A 28 -7.94 30.52 -41.40
CA GLY A 28 -7.01 29.58 -40.81
C GLY A 28 -7.58 29.13 -39.48
N THR A 29 -8.19 27.94 -39.46
CA THR A 29 -8.68 27.28 -38.25
C THR A 29 -7.54 27.10 -37.27
N THR A 30 -7.38 28.01 -36.31
CA THR A 30 -6.62 27.74 -35.08
C THR A 30 -7.45 26.77 -34.25
N PRO A 31 -7.00 25.52 -34.03
CA PRO A 31 -7.66 24.67 -33.05
C PRO A 31 -7.43 25.32 -31.68
N LYS A 32 -8.53 25.69 -31.04
CA LYS A 32 -8.61 26.08 -29.63
C LYS A 32 -7.76 25.09 -28.80
N PRO A 33 -6.85 25.54 -27.92
CA PRO A 33 -6.15 24.63 -27.02
C PRO A 33 -7.21 23.94 -26.16
N GLN A 34 -7.43 22.66 -26.47
CA GLN A 34 -8.39 21.82 -25.79
C GLN A 34 -7.90 21.58 -24.36
N PRO A 35 -8.74 21.80 -23.34
CA PRO A 35 -8.38 21.48 -21.96
C PRO A 35 -7.94 20.02 -21.87
N THR A 36 -6.76 19.81 -21.30
CA THR A 36 -6.08 18.54 -21.03
C THR A 36 -7.04 17.35 -20.86
N GLN A 37 -7.15 16.52 -21.89
CA GLN A 37 -7.75 15.18 -21.74
C GLN A 37 -6.72 14.29 -21.02
N LYS A 38 -7.03 13.88 -19.79
CA LYS A 38 -6.36 12.72 -19.16
C LYS A 38 -6.57 11.50 -20.08
N PRO A 39 -5.53 10.71 -20.39
CA PRO A 39 -5.67 9.56 -21.28
C PRO A 39 -6.69 8.56 -20.70
N LYS A 40 -7.58 8.07 -21.56
CA LYS A 40 -8.66 7.11 -21.26
C LYS A 40 -8.06 5.78 -20.74
N PRO A 41 -8.21 5.42 -19.45
CA PRO A 41 -7.75 4.15 -18.91
C PRO A 41 -8.90 3.15 -18.98
N THR A 42 -8.95 2.29 -20.00
CA THR A 42 -10.08 1.32 -20.07
C THR A 42 -9.80 -0.02 -20.73
N VAL A 43 -8.59 -0.29 -21.25
CA VAL A 43 -8.25 -1.64 -21.75
C VAL A 43 -6.91 -2.11 -21.21
N SER A 44 -5.88 -1.26 -21.27
CA SER A 44 -4.56 -1.58 -20.69
C SER A 44 -4.58 -1.72 -19.18
N SER A 45 -5.31 -0.84 -18.47
CA SER A 45 -5.41 -0.86 -17.01
C SER A 45 -6.12 -2.11 -16.48
N THR A 46 -7.15 -2.59 -17.20
CA THR A 46 -7.89 -3.80 -16.81
C THR A 46 -7.04 -5.05 -16.98
N ALA A 47 -6.29 -5.17 -18.08
CA ALA A 47 -5.38 -6.29 -18.32
C ALA A 47 -4.23 -6.35 -17.31
N GLU A 48 -3.64 -5.19 -16.99
CA GLU A 48 -2.59 -5.09 -15.97
C GLU A 48 -3.13 -5.44 -14.57
N ALA A 49 -4.30 -4.92 -14.19
CA ALA A 49 -4.93 -5.25 -12.92
C ALA A 49 -5.23 -6.75 -12.81
N LYS A 50 -5.71 -7.39 -13.88
CA LYS A 50 -5.95 -8.84 -13.92
C LYS A 50 -4.67 -9.63 -13.67
N LYS A 51 -3.57 -9.31 -14.35
CA LYS A 51 -2.27 -9.97 -14.12
C LYS A 51 -1.79 -9.80 -12.68
N LEU A 52 -1.99 -8.63 -12.08
CA LEU A 52 -1.64 -8.37 -10.69
C LEU A 52 -2.51 -9.21 -9.73
N VAL A 53 -3.80 -9.39 -10.02
CA VAL A 53 -4.68 -10.30 -9.29
C VAL A 53 -4.18 -11.74 -9.38
N GLU A 54 -3.89 -12.25 -10.58
CA GLU A 54 -3.38 -13.62 -10.77
C GLU A 54 -2.09 -13.88 -9.98
N ILE A 55 -1.14 -12.95 -10.01
CA ILE A 55 0.10 -13.02 -9.21
C ILE A 55 -0.22 -12.99 -7.71
N GLY A 56 -1.18 -12.17 -7.29
CA GLY A 56 -1.62 -12.09 -5.91
C GLY A 56 -2.22 -13.40 -5.41
N VAL A 57 -3.08 -14.03 -6.22
CA VAL A 57 -3.71 -15.32 -5.90
C VAL A 57 -2.65 -16.41 -5.76
N ALA A 58 -1.74 -16.54 -6.74
CA ALA A 58 -0.66 -17.52 -6.67
C ALA A 58 0.23 -17.35 -5.42
N ARG A 59 0.48 -16.10 -5.01
CA ARG A 59 1.22 -15.81 -3.77
C ARG A 59 0.42 -16.13 -2.52
N LEU A 60 -0.89 -15.90 -2.53
CA LEU A 60 -1.76 -16.22 -1.42
C LEU A 60 -1.83 -17.74 -1.20
N GLU A 61 -1.94 -18.50 -2.29
CA GLU A 61 -1.89 -19.97 -2.29
C GLU A 61 -0.55 -20.51 -1.81
N ALA A 62 0.56 -19.84 -2.17
CA ALA A 62 1.89 -20.17 -1.67
C ALA A 62 2.13 -19.77 -0.20
N GLY A 63 1.16 -19.12 0.47
CA GLY A 63 1.30 -18.63 1.85
C GLY A 63 2.10 -17.34 1.99
N ASP A 64 2.52 -16.72 0.88
CA ASP A 64 3.25 -15.46 0.80
C ASP A 64 2.30 -14.25 0.99
N VAL A 65 1.53 -14.24 2.09
CA VAL A 65 0.37 -13.35 2.29
C VAL A 65 0.70 -11.86 2.15
N ASN A 66 1.83 -11.39 2.69
CA ASN A 66 2.23 -9.98 2.53
C ASN A 66 2.50 -9.61 1.07
N LYS A 67 3.09 -10.51 0.29
CA LYS A 67 3.33 -10.27 -1.14
C LYS A 67 2.04 -10.33 -1.94
N ALA A 68 1.09 -11.18 -1.53
CA ALA A 68 -0.26 -11.24 -2.12
C ALA A 68 -1.02 -9.93 -1.90
N ILE A 69 -1.09 -9.45 -0.65
CA ILE A 69 -1.67 -8.15 -0.28
C ILE A 69 -1.09 -7.03 -1.15
N SER A 70 0.24 -6.99 -1.31
CA SER A 70 0.90 -5.97 -2.14
C SER A 70 0.47 -6.04 -3.61
N SER A 71 0.31 -7.26 -4.18
CA SER A 71 -0.17 -7.42 -5.56
C SER A 71 -1.61 -6.94 -5.72
N PHE A 72 -2.51 -7.28 -4.79
CA PHE A 72 -3.91 -6.83 -4.84
C PHE A 72 -4.05 -5.31 -4.66
N GLN A 73 -3.28 -4.71 -3.75
CA GLN A 73 -3.23 -3.25 -3.60
C GLN A 73 -2.75 -2.56 -4.88
N LYS A 74 -1.76 -3.13 -5.58
CA LYS A 74 -1.33 -2.61 -6.89
C LYS A 74 -2.44 -2.76 -7.93
N ALA A 75 -3.15 -3.89 -7.97
CA ALA A 75 -4.28 -4.08 -8.88
C ALA A 75 -5.37 -3.02 -8.67
N ILE A 76 -5.74 -2.74 -7.42
CA ILE A 76 -6.72 -1.70 -7.06
C ILE A 76 -6.20 -0.29 -7.41
N LYS A 77 -4.89 -0.05 -7.29
CA LYS A 77 -4.30 1.24 -7.68
C LYS A 77 -4.39 1.48 -9.18
N VAL A 78 -4.22 0.43 -9.99
CA VAL A 78 -4.28 0.49 -11.46
C VAL A 78 -5.73 0.52 -11.95
N ASP A 79 -6.61 -0.28 -11.36
CA ASP A 79 -8.05 -0.30 -11.60
C ASP A 79 -8.83 -0.24 -10.28
N PRO A 80 -9.19 0.97 -9.81
CA PRO A 80 -9.94 1.16 -8.58
C PRO A 80 -11.33 0.53 -8.55
N LYS A 81 -11.88 0.12 -9.71
CA LYS A 81 -13.20 -0.54 -9.80
C LYS A 81 -13.10 -2.06 -9.87
N ASN A 82 -11.89 -2.62 -9.79
CA ASN A 82 -11.69 -4.06 -9.80
C ASN A 82 -12.19 -4.70 -8.50
N ALA A 83 -13.43 -5.19 -8.53
CA ALA A 83 -14.09 -5.82 -7.39
C ALA A 83 -13.38 -7.11 -6.94
N GLU A 84 -12.82 -7.88 -7.88
CA GLU A 84 -12.08 -9.11 -7.62
C GLU A 84 -10.82 -8.83 -6.79
N ALA A 85 -10.02 -7.83 -7.19
CA ALA A 85 -8.84 -7.41 -6.45
C ALA A 85 -9.19 -6.95 -5.01
N ALA A 86 -10.30 -6.23 -4.83
CA ALA A 86 -10.78 -5.81 -3.52
C ALA A 86 -11.21 -7.00 -2.65
N GLN A 87 -11.88 -7.99 -3.23
CA GLN A 87 -12.28 -9.22 -2.53
C GLN A 87 -11.06 -10.03 -2.09
N TYR A 88 -10.10 -10.26 -2.98
CA TYR A 88 -8.89 -10.99 -2.63
C TYR A 88 -8.00 -10.25 -1.62
N LEU A 89 -7.94 -8.91 -1.69
CA LEU A 89 -7.25 -8.12 -0.66
C LEU A 89 -7.85 -8.40 0.72
N LYS A 90 -9.18 -8.35 0.85
CA LYS A 90 -9.87 -8.64 2.11
C LYS A 90 -9.57 -10.05 2.60
N GLN A 91 -9.62 -11.05 1.71
CA GLN A 91 -9.29 -12.44 2.07
C GLN A 91 -7.83 -12.58 2.53
N ALA A 92 -6.89 -11.92 1.85
CA ALA A 92 -5.49 -11.95 2.22
C ALA A 92 -5.23 -11.26 3.56
N GLU A 93 -5.90 -10.15 3.86
CA GLU A 93 -5.84 -9.49 5.16
C GLU A 93 -6.41 -10.34 6.29
N GLN A 94 -7.53 -11.05 6.04
CA GLN A 94 -8.09 -12.03 6.99
C GLN A 94 -7.11 -13.18 7.25
N LYS A 95 -6.55 -13.76 6.19
CA LYS A 95 -5.54 -14.82 6.30
C LYS A 95 -4.32 -14.37 7.09
N LYS A 96 -3.85 -13.14 6.85
CA LYS A 96 -2.76 -12.53 7.61
C LYS A 96 -3.07 -12.43 9.10
N ALA A 97 -4.28 -11.96 9.44
CA ALA A 97 -4.71 -11.84 10.83
C ALA A 97 -4.80 -13.22 11.52
N GLU A 98 -5.32 -14.24 10.84
CA GLU A 98 -5.37 -15.62 11.35
C GLU A 98 -3.96 -16.19 11.59
N MET A 99 -3.02 -15.96 10.68
CA MET A 99 -1.63 -16.40 10.84
C MET A 99 -0.95 -15.68 12.03
N ILE A 100 -1.18 -14.37 12.18
CA ILE A 100 -0.70 -13.59 13.33
C ILE A 100 -1.22 -14.21 14.63
N ASP A 101 -2.54 -14.44 14.74
CA ASP A 101 -3.15 -15.02 15.94
C ASP A 101 -2.61 -16.43 16.23
N THR A 102 -2.45 -17.25 15.21
CA THR A 102 -1.90 -18.61 15.32
C THR A 102 -0.48 -18.60 15.87
N HIS A 103 0.43 -17.84 15.27
CA HIS A 103 1.81 -17.74 15.71
C HIS A 103 1.92 -17.08 17.09
N LEU A 104 1.07 -16.09 17.38
CA LEU A 104 1.04 -15.46 18.70
C LEU A 104 0.67 -16.49 19.78
N LYS A 105 -0.41 -17.27 19.58
CA LYS A 105 -0.82 -18.31 20.53
C LYS A 105 0.25 -19.39 20.71
N GLN A 106 0.88 -19.82 19.62
CA GLN A 106 1.96 -20.81 19.67
C GLN A 106 3.18 -20.28 20.43
N GLY A 107 3.60 -19.04 20.15
CA GLY A 107 4.70 -18.39 20.87
C GLY A 107 4.42 -18.27 22.37
N ILE A 108 3.18 -17.91 22.76
CA ILE A 108 2.80 -17.81 24.17
C ILE A 108 2.91 -19.19 24.83
N LYS A 109 2.44 -20.24 24.16
CA LYS A 109 2.54 -21.62 24.67
C LYS A 109 4.00 -22.03 24.88
N TYR A 110 4.88 -21.78 23.91
CA TYR A 110 6.30 -22.10 24.03
C TYR A 110 6.99 -21.29 25.13
N PHE A 111 6.71 -19.99 25.21
CA PHE A 111 7.25 -19.10 26.23
C PHE A 111 6.88 -19.56 27.64
N ASN A 112 5.62 -19.91 27.87
CA ASN A 112 5.15 -20.42 29.16
C ASN A 112 5.73 -21.81 29.50
N SER A 113 6.21 -22.55 28.51
CA SER A 113 6.86 -23.85 28.69
C SER A 113 8.39 -23.75 28.72
N GLU A 114 8.94 -22.54 28.89
CA GLU A 114 10.37 -22.22 28.88
C GLU A 114 11.13 -22.66 27.62
N GLN A 115 10.41 -22.94 26.54
CA GLN A 115 10.95 -23.28 25.21
C GLN A 115 11.26 -21.99 24.44
N LEU A 116 12.26 -21.25 24.92
CA LEU A 116 12.53 -19.86 24.52
C LEU A 116 12.93 -19.70 23.04
N GLU A 117 13.70 -20.64 22.49
CA GLU A 117 14.10 -20.61 21.07
C GLU A 117 12.89 -20.82 20.14
N GLN A 118 12.00 -21.75 20.49
CA GLN A 118 10.73 -21.94 19.77
C GLN A 118 9.82 -20.70 19.89
N ALA A 119 9.72 -20.11 21.09
CA ALA A 119 8.97 -18.88 21.29
C ALA A 119 9.52 -17.74 20.41
N MET A 120 10.84 -17.55 20.38
CA MET A 120 11.52 -16.55 19.54
C MET A 120 11.19 -16.73 18.06
N THR A 121 11.17 -17.98 17.59
CA THR A 121 10.79 -18.33 16.22
C THR A 121 9.37 -17.86 15.90
N GLU A 122 8.41 -18.15 16.79
CA GLU A 122 7.01 -17.73 16.61
C GLU A 122 6.83 -16.20 16.64
N TRP A 123 7.54 -15.49 17.52
CA TRP A 123 7.52 -14.02 17.54
C TRP A 123 8.03 -13.42 16.23
N ASN A 124 9.12 -13.97 15.68
CA ASN A 124 9.67 -13.51 14.41
C ASN A 124 8.70 -13.74 13.25
N LYS A 125 7.90 -14.81 13.27
CA LYS A 125 6.83 -15.02 12.26
C LYS A 125 5.74 -13.96 12.38
N VAL A 126 5.28 -13.66 13.59
CA VAL A 126 4.32 -12.56 13.80
C VAL A 126 4.88 -11.23 13.30
N LEU A 127 6.13 -10.91 13.62
CA LEU A 127 6.78 -9.65 13.22
C LEU A 127 7.12 -9.58 11.73
N THR A 128 7.25 -10.72 11.06
CA THR A 128 7.35 -10.78 9.60
C THR A 128 6.03 -10.39 8.95
N LEU A 129 4.90 -10.78 9.55
CA LEU A 129 3.56 -10.41 9.08
C LEU A 129 3.24 -8.96 9.45
N ASP A 130 3.41 -8.58 10.71
CA ASP A 130 3.20 -7.23 11.23
C ASP A 130 4.41 -6.78 12.08
N PRO A 131 5.33 -6.00 11.49
CA PRO A 131 6.53 -5.50 12.18
C PRO A 131 6.24 -4.61 13.39
N ARG A 132 5.01 -4.09 13.53
CA ARG A 132 4.60 -3.19 14.62
C ARG A 132 3.68 -3.88 15.62
N HIS A 133 3.58 -5.21 15.57
CA HIS A 133 2.70 -5.97 16.46
C HIS A 133 3.17 -5.89 17.91
N ALA A 134 2.52 -5.01 18.71
CA ALA A 134 2.98 -4.61 20.04
C ALA A 134 3.26 -5.80 20.98
N LYS A 135 2.34 -6.78 21.04
CA LYS A 135 2.52 -7.97 21.91
C LYS A 135 3.72 -8.82 21.50
N ALA A 136 3.96 -8.98 20.19
CA ALA A 136 5.05 -9.82 19.72
C ALA A 136 6.41 -9.15 19.96
N LEU A 137 6.48 -7.82 19.86
CA LEU A 137 7.67 -7.04 20.25
C LEU A 137 7.98 -7.20 21.74
N ASP A 138 6.98 -7.06 22.62
CA ASP A 138 7.14 -7.25 24.06
C ASP A 138 7.64 -8.66 24.39
N TYR A 139 6.96 -9.69 23.89
CA TYR A 139 7.36 -11.07 24.13
C TYR A 139 8.75 -11.39 23.58
N LYS A 140 9.11 -10.87 22.39
CA LYS A 140 10.45 -11.02 21.83
C LYS A 140 11.52 -10.43 22.74
N GLN A 141 11.31 -9.21 23.24
CA GLN A 141 12.25 -8.56 24.17
C GLN A 141 12.45 -9.40 25.44
N ARG A 142 11.36 -9.88 26.04
CA ARG A 142 11.40 -10.72 27.25
C ARG A 142 12.10 -12.06 27.00
N THR A 143 11.81 -12.69 25.86
CA THR A 143 12.42 -13.97 25.45
C THR A 143 13.94 -13.80 25.25
N GLN A 144 14.37 -12.72 24.60
CA GLN A 144 15.79 -12.44 24.40
C GLN A 144 16.53 -12.25 25.73
N ALA A 145 15.96 -11.47 26.66
CA ALA A 145 16.57 -11.24 27.96
C ALA A 145 16.78 -12.56 28.75
N GLN A 146 15.82 -13.49 28.68
CA GLN A 146 15.95 -14.80 29.31
C GLN A 146 17.00 -15.68 28.64
N LEU A 147 17.07 -15.69 27.30
CA LEU A 147 18.10 -16.43 26.55
C LEU A 147 19.51 -15.94 26.89
N ASP A 148 19.71 -14.63 26.98
CA ASP A 148 21.01 -14.04 27.30
C ASP A 148 21.43 -14.38 28.74
N ALA A 149 20.48 -14.36 29.68
CA ALA A 149 20.72 -14.78 31.06
C ALA A 149 21.06 -16.27 31.21
N LEU A 150 20.64 -17.12 30.28
CA LEU A 150 21.02 -18.54 30.24
C LEU A 150 22.43 -18.75 29.67
N LYS A 151 22.88 -17.92 28.73
CA LYS A 151 24.22 -18.02 28.12
C LYS A 151 25.34 -17.48 29.01
N GLY A 152 25.01 -16.59 29.93
CA GLY A 152 25.96 -16.01 30.89
C GLY A 152 26.16 -16.83 32.18
N LYS A 153 25.51 -17.99 32.29
CA LYS A 153 25.69 -18.96 33.40
C LYS A 153 26.63 -20.08 32.97
#